data_AF-A0A5R2N1D1-F1
#
_entry.id   AF-A0A5R2N1D1-F1
#
_cell.length_a   1.000
_cell.length_b   1.000
_cell.length_c   1.000
_cell.angle_alpha   90.00
_cell.angle_beta   90.00
_cell.angle_gamma   90.00
#
_symmetry.space_group_name_H-M   'P 1'
#
loop_
_entity.id
_entity.type
_entity.pdbx_description
1 polymer ?
#
loop_
_entity_poly.entity_id
_entity_poly.type
_entity_poly.pdbx_seq_one_letter_code
_entity_poly.pdbx_strand_id
1 'polypeptide(L)' 'MSKTKDVKKVVLAYSGGLDTSIILKWLQTELGAEVVTLTADLGKGGE' A
#
# COMPACT_ATOMS: atom_id res chain seq x y z
N MET A 1 -14.62 -20.84 4.61
CA MET A 1 -13.94 -19.55 4.41
C MET A 1 -13.19 -19.63 3.09
N SER A 2 -13.57 -18.80 2.11
CA SER A 2 -12.91 -18.77 0.80
C SER A 2 -11.43 -18.46 0.99
N LYS A 3 -10.56 -19.36 0.51
CA LYS A 3 -9.12 -19.10 0.38
C LYS A 3 -8.96 -17.84 -0.45
N THR A 4 -8.74 -16.70 0.20
CA THR A 4 -8.13 -15.55 -0.46
C THR A 4 -6.84 -16.07 -1.05
N LYS A 5 -6.71 -16.01 -2.38
CA LYS A 5 -5.48 -16.43 -3.06
C LYS A 5 -4.30 -15.81 -2.34
N ASP A 6 -3.25 -16.59 -2.14
CA ASP A 6 -1.97 -16.14 -1.58
C ASP A 6 -1.50 -14.89 -2.33
N VAL A 7 -1.68 -13.71 -1.72
CA VAL A 7 -1.40 -12.42 -2.36
C VAL A 7 0.09 -12.18 -2.28
N LYS A 8 0.80 -12.53 -3.35
CA LYS A 8 2.27 -12.45 -3.37
C LYS A 8 2.80 -11.03 -3.53
N LYS A 9 2.09 -10.16 -4.26
CA LYS A 9 2.55 -8.81 -4.62
C LYS A 9 1.40 -7.81 -4.65
N VAL A 10 1.62 -6.63 -4.09
CA VAL A 10 0.66 -5.52 -4.03
C VAL A 10 1.30 -4.24 -4.53
N VAL A 11 0.58 -3.48 -5.36
CA VAL A 11 0.93 -2.09 -5.65
C VAL A 11 0.05 -1.20 -4.77
N LEU A 12 0.67 -0.42 -3.89
CA LEU A 12 -0.02 0.47 -2.96
C LEU A 12 0.08 1.91 -3.45
N ALA A 13 -1.06 2.54 -3.72
CA ALA A 13 -1.12 3.99 -3.86
C ALA A 13 -0.73 4.63 -2.51
N TYR A 14 0.43 5.27 -2.45
CA TYR A 14 1.05 5.74 -1.22
C TYR A 14 1.17 7.25 -1.25
N SER A 15 0.45 7.93 -0.35
CA SER A 15 0.47 9.40 -0.24
C SER A 15 1.60 9.91 0.66
N GLY A 16 2.20 9.04 1.47
CA GLY A 16 3.16 9.43 2.52
C GLY A 16 2.51 9.80 3.85
N GLY A 17 1.18 9.73 3.96
CA GLY A 17 0.45 9.97 5.21
C GLY A 17 0.55 8.80 6.19
N LEU A 18 0.17 9.05 7.44
CA LEU A 18 0.17 8.06 8.53
C LEU A 18 -0.64 6.81 8.14
N ASP A 19 -1.84 6.99 7.61
CA ASP A 19 -2.73 5.88 7.25
C ASP A 19 -2.08 4.97 6.20
N THR A 20 -1.54 5.55 5.12
CA THR A 20 -0.87 4.78 4.07
C THR A 20 0.42 4.10 4.56
N SER A 21 1.07 4.69 5.57
CA SER A 21 2.26 4.10 6.22
C SER A 21 1.90 2.87 7.06
N ILE A 22 0.78 2.93 7.80
CA ILE A 22 0.29 1.80 8.58
C ILE A 22 -0.19 0.67 7.65
N ILE A 23 -0.93 1.01 6.59
CA ILE A 23 -1.40 0.03 5.60
C ILE A 23 -0.24 -0.70 4.93
N LEU A 24 0.84 0.01 4.56
CA LEU A 24 2.06 -0.61 4.01
C LEU A 24 2.59 -1.70 4.95
N LYS A 25 2.72 -1.40 6.25
CA LYS A 25 3.24 -2.36 7.22
C LYS A 25 2.29 -3.54 7.41
N TRP A 26 1.00 -3.28 7.48
CA TRP A 26 -0.04 -4.31 7.63
C TRP A 26 -0.04 -5.30 6.47
N LEU A 27 0.08 -4.81 5.22
CA LEU A 27 0.17 -5.68 4.03
C LEU A 27 1.40 -6.60 4.07
N GLN A 28 2.51 -6.11 4.62
CA GLN A 28 3.72 -6.91 4.78
C GLN A 28 3.59 -7.95 5.91
N THR A 29 2.95 -7.61 7.04
CA THR A 29 2.86 -8.51 8.20
C THR A 29 1.73 -9.52 8.10
N GLU A 30 0.54 -9.09 7.70
CA GLU A 30 -0.65 -9.94 7.70
C GLU A 30 -0.79 -10.77 6.43
N LEU A 31 -0.34 -10.23 5.29
CA LEU A 31 -0.43 -10.93 4.01
C LEU A 31 0.91 -11.52 3.56
N GLY A 32 2.03 -11.16 4.20
CA GLY A 32 3.36 -11.58 3.75
C GLY A 32 3.69 -11.10 2.32
N ALA A 33 3.00 -10.06 1.85
CA ALA A 33 3.06 -9.63 0.46
C ALA A 33 4.27 -8.73 0.21
N GLU A 34 4.87 -8.87 -0.97
CA GLU A 34 5.80 -7.86 -1.50
C GLU A 34 5.00 -6.62 -1.87
N VAL A 35 5.29 -5.47 -1.25
CA VAL A 35 4.55 -4.22 -1.51
C VAL A 35 5.43 -3.23 -2.27
N VAL A 36 4.95 -2.79 -3.42
CA VAL A 36 5.55 -1.71 -4.21
C VAL A 36 4.68 -0.46 -4.05
N THR A 37 5.24 0.66 -3.63
CA THR A 37 4.48 1.90 -3.50
C THR A 37 4.45 2.67 -4.82
N LEU A 38 3.30 3.25 -5.13
CA LEU A 38 3.12 4.20 -6.21
C LEU A 38 2.71 5.54 -5.60
N THR A 39 3.56 6.54 -5.76
CA THR A 39 3.25 7.93 -5.45
C THR A 39 3.24 8.69 -6.77
N ALA A 40 2.09 9.25 -7.13
CA ALA A 40 1.97 10.14 -8.27
C ALA A 40 2.05 11.59 -7.78
N ASP A 41 2.88 12.39 -8.42
CA ASP A 41 2.80 13.84 -8.28
C ASP A 41 1.67 14.33 -9.19
N LEU A 42 0.62 14.86 -8.58
CA LEU A 42 -0.55 15.39 -9.29
C LEU A 42 -0.55 16.92 -9.34
N GLY A 43 0.59 17.55 -8.99
CA GLY A 43 0.66 18.96 -8.67
C GLY A 43 0.09 19.16 -7.26
N LYS A 44 0.98 19.22 -6.26
CA LYS A 44 0.61 19.67 -4.92
C LYS A 44 0.10 21.11 -5.06
N GLY A 45 -1.21 21.29 -5.16
CA GLY A 45 -1.88 22.59 -5.10
C GLY A 45 -1.65 23.19 -3.72
N GLY A 46 -0.51 23.84 -3.54
CA GLY A 46 -0.37 24.91 -2.58
C GLY A 46 -1.02 26.13 -3.20
N GLU A 47 -2.18 26.50 -2.68
CA GLU A 47 -2.50 27.91 -2.48
C GLU A 47 -1.93 28.35 -1.13
#